data_AF-A0A976DGE7-F1
#
_entry.id   AF-A0A976DGE7-F1
#
_cell.length_a   1.000
_cell.length_b   1.000
_cell.length_c   1.000
_cell.angle_alpha   90.00
_cell.angle_beta   90.00
_cell.angle_gamma   90.00
#
_symmetry.space_group_name_H-M   'P 1'
#
loop_
_entity.id
_entity.type
_entity.pdbx_description
1 polymer ?
#
loop_
_entity_poly.entity_id
_entity_poly.type
_entity_poly.pdbx_seq_one_letter_code
_entity_poly.pdbx_strand_id
1 'polypeptide(L)'
;MLKTISLPLSFGSAVLAAIFLSSSAFAQTAPRADKAAPKAAPKVVKPAAAAVAAPAQPAAKADRIMTIDELRACMQLNAANEAQAKDIVLQQQAFKNDESAVRAEQAEVNTANAAARKRAAAIVAERDALNAMIPVMNERAAAAKTDAEKAAYEADRATLVERGRVLQQETEAFNASQQPLRERVDALNVQIAVINQRALTVNELVEPQQKQVEVWREQCGNRRFREDDEVIIKKELAAGK
;
A
#
# COMPACT_ATOMS: atom_id res chain seq x y z
N MET A 1 9.60 39.17 7.67
CA MET A 1 10.01 37.96 8.42
C MET A 1 9.15 36.79 7.94
N LEU A 2 9.60 36.05 6.92
CA LEU A 2 8.94 34.80 6.50
C LEU A 2 9.91 33.65 6.76
N LYS A 3 9.39 32.66 7.49
CA LYS A 3 10.09 31.52 8.04
C LYS A 3 10.18 30.45 6.95
N THR A 4 11.40 30.11 6.54
CA THR A 4 11.72 29.00 5.64
C THR A 4 11.34 27.68 6.29
N ILE A 5 10.38 26.96 5.70
CA ILE A 5 10.09 25.56 6.04
C ILE A 5 10.88 24.71 5.05
N SER A 6 11.95 24.11 5.54
CA SER A 6 12.74 23.09 4.84
C SER A 6 12.12 21.73 5.14
N LEU A 7 11.59 21.05 4.13
CA LEU A 7 11.16 19.65 4.22
C LEU A 7 12.25 18.76 3.59
N PRO A 8 12.81 17.80 4.32
CA PRO A 8 13.79 16.88 3.75
C PRO A 8 13.11 15.83 2.87
N LEU A 9 13.50 15.79 1.60
CA LEU A 9 13.31 14.63 0.73
C LEU A 9 14.23 13.50 1.22
N SER A 10 13.65 12.53 1.91
CA SER A 10 14.24 11.20 2.11
C SER A 10 13.14 10.18 1.89
N PHE A 11 12.87 9.85 0.62
CA PHE A 11 12.14 8.63 0.27
C PHE A 11 13.15 7.49 0.18
N GLY A 12 13.54 6.99 1.35
CA GLY A 12 14.23 5.70 1.46
C GLY A 12 13.21 4.58 1.32
N SER A 13 13.38 3.77 0.27
CA SER A 13 12.72 2.48 0.07
C SER A 13 12.81 1.60 1.32
N ALA A 14 11.66 1.30 1.92
CA ALA A 14 11.46 0.15 2.78
C ALA A 14 9.96 -0.17 2.87
N VAL A 15 9.36 -0.61 1.76
CA VAL A 15 8.06 -1.27 1.83
C VAL A 15 8.28 -2.69 2.34
N LEU A 16 7.74 -2.94 3.53
CA LEU A 16 7.61 -4.24 4.17
C LEU A 16 7.03 -5.27 3.18
N ALA A 17 7.85 -6.21 2.75
CA ALA A 17 7.38 -7.52 2.33
C ALA A 17 7.10 -8.37 3.58
N ALA A 18 5.93 -8.20 4.20
CA ALA A 18 5.43 -9.11 5.21
C ALA A 18 4.62 -10.22 4.53
N ILE A 19 5.33 -11.21 3.99
CA ILE A 19 4.76 -12.46 3.49
C ILE A 19 4.37 -13.30 4.71
N PHE A 20 3.06 -13.50 4.92
CA PHE A 20 2.57 -14.55 5.81
C PHE A 20 2.64 -15.90 5.08
N LEU A 21 3.75 -16.63 5.26
CA LEU A 21 3.83 -18.06 5.00
C LEU A 21 3.73 -18.79 6.34
N SER A 22 2.61 -19.48 6.52
CA SER A 22 2.50 -20.55 7.52
C SER A 22 3.21 -21.80 6.99
N SER A 23 4.21 -22.29 7.72
CA SER A 23 4.36 -23.71 8.17
C SER A 23 5.82 -24.16 8.32
N SER A 24 6.02 -24.98 9.36
CA SER A 24 7.08 -25.98 9.58
C SER A 24 8.36 -25.54 10.28
N ALA A 25 8.49 -25.99 11.52
CA ALA A 25 9.71 -26.03 12.31
C ALA A 25 10.74 -26.99 11.70
N PHE A 26 12.00 -26.55 11.62
CA PHE A 26 13.19 -27.38 11.84
C PHE A 26 14.33 -26.49 12.36
N ALA A 27 14.90 -26.91 13.48
CA ALA A 27 16.02 -26.29 14.15
C ALA A 27 17.32 -26.57 13.39
N GLN A 28 18.13 -25.54 13.10
CA GLN A 28 19.57 -25.68 12.86
C GLN A 28 20.31 -24.45 13.39
N THR A 29 21.22 -24.70 14.34
CA THR A 29 22.17 -23.77 14.93
C THR A 29 23.46 -23.72 14.11
N ALA A 30 23.96 -22.53 13.75
CA ALA A 30 25.38 -22.29 13.46
C ALA A 30 25.72 -20.78 13.48
N PRO A 31 27.00 -20.39 13.66
CA PRO A 31 27.38 -19.28 14.52
C PRO A 31 27.63 -17.93 13.82
N ARG A 32 27.60 -16.90 14.67
CA ARG A 32 27.92 -15.48 14.42
C ARG A 32 29.39 -15.31 14.03
N ALA A 33 29.64 -14.61 12.92
CA ALA A 33 30.94 -14.02 12.60
C ALA A 33 30.95 -12.55 13.04
N ASP A 34 31.89 -12.22 13.93
CA ASP A 34 32.06 -10.89 14.51
C ASP A 34 32.71 -9.89 13.56
N LYS A 35 32.30 -8.64 13.76
CA LYS A 35 32.67 -7.42 13.04
C LYS A 35 34.15 -7.08 13.25
N ALA A 36 34.88 -6.81 12.16
CA ALA A 36 36.19 -6.16 12.21
C ALA A 36 36.06 -4.66 11.91
N ALA A 37 36.68 -3.85 12.78
CA ALA A 37 36.73 -2.39 12.72
C ALA A 37 37.66 -1.86 11.61
N PRO A 38 37.43 -0.65 11.05
CA PRO A 38 38.32 -0.04 10.07
C PRO A 38 39.56 0.57 10.75
N LYS A 39 40.76 0.17 10.28
CA LYS A 39 42.05 0.78 10.64
C LYS A 39 42.26 2.08 9.88
N ALA A 40 42.73 3.10 10.60
CA ALA A 40 43.18 4.38 10.09
C ALA A 40 44.42 4.23 9.18
N ALA A 41 44.45 4.99 8.07
CA ALA A 41 45.61 5.15 7.21
C ALA A 41 46.17 6.58 7.33
N PRO A 42 47.49 6.79 7.19
CA PRO A 42 48.19 8.00 7.62
C PRO A 42 48.24 9.11 6.55
N LYS A 43 48.33 10.35 7.03
CA LYS A 43 48.62 11.58 6.26
C LYS A 43 49.93 11.46 5.48
N VAL A 44 49.90 11.78 4.19
CA VAL A 44 51.09 12.07 3.38
C VAL A 44 50.92 13.43 2.68
N VAL A 45 52.04 14.13 2.62
CA VAL A 45 52.25 15.56 2.39
C VAL A 45 52.17 15.94 0.89
N LYS A 46 51.69 17.16 0.65
CA LYS A 46 51.60 17.88 -0.62
C LYS A 46 52.98 18.25 -1.20
N PRO A 47 53.20 18.09 -2.51
CA PRO A 47 54.07 19.01 -3.25
C PRO A 47 53.25 19.91 -4.17
N ALA A 48 53.55 21.21 -4.15
CA ALA A 48 53.08 22.17 -5.12
C ALA A 48 53.77 21.90 -6.47
N ALA A 49 52.99 21.83 -7.55
CA ALA A 49 53.48 21.84 -8.92
C ALA A 49 52.62 22.82 -9.74
N ALA A 50 53.31 23.52 -10.64
CA ALA A 50 52.91 24.74 -11.32
C ALA A 50 51.61 24.64 -12.12
N ALA A 51 50.89 25.76 -12.15
CA ALA A 51 49.81 26.02 -13.08
C ALA A 51 50.35 26.00 -14.52
N VAL A 52 49.96 24.97 -15.26
CA VAL A 52 50.02 24.97 -16.73
C VAL A 52 48.60 25.27 -17.18
N ALA A 53 48.42 26.43 -17.80
CA ALA A 53 47.15 26.83 -18.39
C ALA A 53 46.76 25.79 -19.45
N ALA A 54 45.67 25.06 -19.19
CA ALA A 54 45.02 24.25 -20.20
C ALA A 54 44.49 25.18 -21.30
N PRO A 55 44.67 24.85 -22.59
CA PRO A 55 44.10 25.63 -23.67
C PRO A 55 42.57 25.69 -23.50
N ALA A 56 42.02 26.90 -23.54
CA ALA A 56 40.59 27.14 -23.46
C ALA A 56 39.86 26.26 -24.48
N GLN A 57 38.96 25.41 -23.99
CA GLN A 57 37.99 24.74 -24.84
C GLN A 57 37.17 25.82 -25.58
N PRO A 58 36.94 25.69 -26.89
CA PRO A 58 36.16 26.67 -27.62
C PRO A 58 34.71 26.69 -27.11
N ALA A 59 34.36 27.75 -26.38
CA ALA A 59 33.00 28.11 -26.07
C ALA A 59 32.29 28.55 -27.36
N ALA A 60 31.66 27.62 -28.09
CA ALA A 60 31.04 27.97 -29.38
C ALA A 60 29.71 27.27 -29.68
N LYS A 61 29.06 26.64 -28.70
CA LYS A 61 27.66 26.19 -28.83
C LYS A 61 26.69 26.79 -27.80
N ALA A 62 27.19 27.18 -26.63
CA ALA A 62 26.36 27.77 -25.57
C ALA A 62 26.04 29.27 -25.78
N ASP A 63 26.85 30.00 -26.56
CA ASP A 63 26.73 31.46 -26.70
C ASP A 63 25.85 31.90 -27.90
N ARG A 64 25.39 30.94 -28.71
CA ARG A 64 24.45 31.20 -29.81
C ARG A 64 23.03 31.30 -29.26
N ILE A 65 22.41 32.47 -29.47
CA ILE A 65 20.99 32.70 -29.21
C ILE A 65 20.16 31.66 -29.97
N MET A 66 19.24 31.02 -29.26
CA MET A 66 18.31 30.02 -29.76
C MET A 66 17.45 30.59 -30.90
N THR A 67 17.20 29.81 -31.95
CA THR A 67 16.27 30.22 -33.00
C THR A 67 14.82 30.11 -32.51
N ILE A 68 13.89 30.79 -33.19
CA ILE A 68 12.46 30.72 -32.86
C ILE A 68 11.92 29.27 -32.86
N ASP A 69 12.37 28.43 -33.79
CA ASP A 69 11.93 27.03 -33.85
C ASP A 69 12.51 26.18 -32.73
N GLU A 70 13.78 26.40 -32.38
CA GLU A 70 14.41 25.77 -31.22
C GLU A 70 13.71 26.19 -29.92
N LEU A 71 13.34 27.46 -29.78
CA LEU A 71 12.59 27.98 -28.64
C LEU A 71 11.20 27.37 -28.55
N ARG A 72 10.52 27.19 -29.69
CA ARG A 72 9.21 26.53 -29.75
C ARG A 72 9.30 25.08 -29.28
N ALA A 73 10.30 24.33 -29.74
CA ALA A 73 10.54 22.96 -29.29
C ALA A 73 10.85 22.90 -27.78
N CYS A 74 11.68 23.82 -27.27
CA CYS A 74 11.99 23.92 -25.84
C CYS A 74 10.79 24.24 -24.97
N MET A 75 9.90 25.13 -25.41
CA MET A 75 8.66 25.46 -24.70
C MET A 75 7.66 24.30 -24.72
N GLN A 76 7.53 23.60 -25.85
CA GLN A 76 6.67 22.41 -25.96
C GLN A 76 7.17 21.27 -25.06
N LEU A 77 8.48 21.03 -25.04
CA LEU A 77 9.09 20.03 -24.16
C LEU A 77 8.90 20.39 -22.68
N ASN A 78 9.03 21.67 -22.31
CA ASN A 78 8.72 22.11 -20.94
C ASN A 78 7.25 21.87 -20.58
N ALA A 79 6.32 22.22 -21.47
CA ALA A 79 4.89 22.01 -21.25
C ALA A 79 4.54 20.51 -21.12
N ALA A 80 5.19 19.64 -21.90
CA ALA A 80 5.05 18.19 -21.77
C ALA A 80 5.60 17.67 -20.43
N ASN A 81 6.78 18.15 -20.01
CA ASN A 81 7.37 17.82 -18.71
C ASN A 81 6.48 18.24 -17.54
N GLU A 82 5.91 19.45 -17.59
CA GLU A 82 4.97 19.95 -16.58
C GLU A 82 3.68 19.14 -16.54
N ALA A 83 3.14 18.77 -17.70
CA ALA A 83 1.96 17.92 -17.79
C ALA A 83 2.19 16.52 -17.19
N GLN A 84 3.31 15.88 -17.52
CA GLN A 84 3.69 14.59 -16.95
C GLN A 84 3.96 14.67 -15.45
N ALA A 85 4.66 15.72 -14.98
CA ALA A 85 4.89 15.92 -13.55
C ALA A 85 3.57 16.07 -12.79
N LYS A 86 2.61 16.81 -13.34
CA LYS A 86 1.26 16.94 -12.77
C LYS A 86 0.53 15.60 -12.72
N ASP A 87 0.59 14.80 -13.79
CA ASP A 87 -0.01 13.47 -13.81
C ASP A 87 0.60 12.55 -12.75
N ILE A 88 1.93 12.50 -12.63
CA ILE A 88 2.62 11.72 -11.59
C ILE A 88 2.15 12.13 -10.19
N VAL A 89 2.01 13.43 -9.91
CA VAL A 89 1.50 13.91 -8.61
C VAL A 89 0.05 13.47 -8.37
N LEU A 90 -0.80 13.54 -9.39
CA LEU A 90 -2.18 13.05 -9.29
C LEU A 90 -2.24 11.55 -9.02
N GLN A 91 -1.44 10.75 -9.73
CA GLN A 91 -1.34 9.30 -9.54
C GLN A 91 -0.80 8.95 -8.15
N GLN A 92 0.21 9.67 -7.66
CA GLN A 92 0.74 9.50 -6.29
C GLN A 92 -0.31 9.82 -5.23
N GLN A 93 -1.09 10.90 -5.41
CA GLN A 93 -2.15 11.24 -4.47
C GLN A 93 -3.26 10.20 -4.49
N ALA A 94 -3.65 9.73 -5.67
CA ALA A 94 -4.66 8.70 -5.83
C ALA A 94 -4.20 7.38 -5.19
N PHE A 95 -2.94 6.98 -5.38
CA PHE A 95 -2.33 5.84 -4.69
C PHE A 95 -2.41 5.96 -3.16
N LYS A 96 -2.05 7.12 -2.59
CA LYS A 96 -2.13 7.34 -1.12
C LYS A 96 -3.56 7.23 -0.59
N ASN A 97 -4.53 7.77 -1.34
CA ASN A 97 -5.93 7.69 -0.96
C ASN A 97 -6.40 6.22 -0.97
N ASP A 98 -6.10 5.49 -2.04
CA ASP A 98 -6.46 4.08 -2.16
C ASP A 98 -5.79 3.23 -1.07
N GLU A 99 -4.51 3.48 -0.77
CA GLU A 99 -3.78 2.80 0.30
C GLU A 99 -4.48 2.99 1.66
N SER A 100 -4.91 4.22 1.95
CA SER A 100 -5.63 4.52 3.18
C SER A 100 -6.99 3.80 3.24
N ALA A 101 -7.71 3.72 2.12
CA ALA A 101 -8.99 3.04 2.02
C ALA A 101 -8.83 1.51 2.20
N VAL A 102 -7.84 0.91 1.54
CA VAL A 102 -7.55 -0.53 1.67
C VAL A 102 -7.11 -0.89 3.09
N ARG A 103 -6.29 -0.05 3.76
CA ARG A 103 -5.94 -0.27 5.17
C ARG A 103 -7.16 -0.23 6.09
N ALA A 104 -8.08 0.69 5.85
CA ALA A 104 -9.32 0.79 6.62
C ALA A 104 -10.21 -0.45 6.40
N GLU A 105 -10.46 -0.84 5.15
CA GLU A 105 -11.26 -2.03 4.83
C GLU A 105 -10.63 -3.32 5.37
N GLN A 106 -9.29 -3.45 5.27
CA GLN A 106 -8.57 -4.60 5.85
C GLN A 106 -8.78 -4.70 7.37
N ALA A 107 -8.79 -3.57 8.09
CA ALA A 107 -9.05 -3.55 9.52
C ALA A 107 -10.48 -4.02 9.82
N GLU A 108 -11.48 -3.53 9.07
CA GLU A 108 -12.87 -3.95 9.24
C GLU A 108 -13.09 -5.43 8.91
N VAL A 109 -12.54 -5.93 7.80
CA VAL A 109 -12.60 -7.34 7.41
C VAL A 109 -11.94 -8.21 8.48
N ASN A 110 -10.83 -7.79 9.07
CA ASN A 110 -10.18 -8.51 10.15
C ASN A 110 -11.06 -8.57 11.41
N THR A 111 -11.68 -7.46 11.80
CA THR A 111 -12.64 -7.41 12.91
C THR A 111 -13.84 -8.32 12.66
N ALA A 112 -14.41 -8.28 11.45
CA ALA A 112 -15.54 -9.14 11.07
C ALA A 112 -15.16 -10.63 11.09
N ASN A 113 -13.98 -11.00 10.59
CA ASN A 113 -13.46 -12.36 10.66
C ASN A 113 -13.25 -12.84 12.11
N ALA A 114 -12.71 -11.98 12.98
CA ALA A 114 -12.55 -12.31 14.40
C ALA A 114 -13.91 -12.54 15.08
N ALA A 115 -14.90 -11.70 14.80
CA ALA A 115 -16.26 -11.86 15.30
C ALA A 115 -16.91 -13.15 14.77
N ALA A 116 -16.72 -13.48 13.49
CA ALA A 116 -17.21 -14.72 12.90
C ALA A 116 -16.60 -15.96 13.58
N ARG A 117 -15.29 -15.97 13.83
CA ARG A 117 -14.62 -17.05 14.58
C ARG A 117 -15.18 -17.22 15.98
N LYS A 118 -15.40 -16.12 16.70
CA LYS A 118 -15.99 -16.15 18.04
C LYS A 118 -17.41 -16.72 18.01
N ARG A 119 -18.22 -16.33 17.03
CA ARG A 119 -19.58 -16.83 16.85
C ARG A 119 -19.61 -18.32 16.49
N ALA A 120 -18.71 -18.76 15.60
CA ALA A 120 -18.56 -20.18 15.27
C ALA A 120 -18.20 -21.01 16.52
N ALA A 121 -17.28 -20.53 17.35
CA ALA A 121 -16.91 -21.20 18.60
C ALA A 121 -18.10 -21.28 19.58
N ALA A 122 -18.92 -20.23 19.69
CA ALA A 122 -20.12 -20.23 20.53
C ALA A 122 -21.17 -21.23 20.04
N ILE A 123 -21.44 -21.30 18.74
CA ILE A 123 -22.35 -22.29 18.14
C ILE A 123 -21.88 -23.72 18.44
N VAL A 124 -20.58 -23.98 18.26
CA VAL A 124 -19.98 -25.28 18.57
C VAL A 124 -20.13 -25.63 20.06
N ALA A 125 -19.86 -24.67 20.95
CA ALA A 125 -19.99 -24.88 22.39
C ALA A 125 -21.45 -25.18 22.81
N GLU A 126 -22.42 -24.45 22.27
CA GLU A 126 -23.84 -24.68 22.58
C GLU A 126 -24.32 -26.03 22.03
N ARG A 127 -23.89 -26.42 20.82
CA ARG A 127 -24.14 -27.76 20.27
C ARG A 127 -23.61 -28.83 21.22
N ASP A 128 -22.38 -28.69 21.70
CA ASP A 128 -21.77 -29.67 22.60
C ASP A 128 -22.48 -29.72 23.95
N ALA A 129 -22.89 -28.56 24.48
CA ALA A 129 -23.69 -28.49 25.69
C ALA A 129 -25.05 -29.19 25.53
N LEU A 130 -25.75 -29.00 24.40
CA LEU A 130 -27.00 -29.70 24.12
C LEU A 130 -26.79 -31.21 23.99
N ASN A 131 -25.76 -31.65 23.26
CA ASN A 131 -25.43 -33.06 23.11
C ASN A 131 -25.09 -33.74 24.44
N ALA A 132 -24.41 -33.04 25.34
CA ALA A 132 -24.09 -33.53 26.68
C ALA A 132 -25.34 -33.67 27.58
N MET A 133 -26.39 -32.87 27.34
CA MET A 133 -27.65 -32.96 28.09
C MET A 133 -28.53 -34.13 27.67
N ILE A 134 -28.39 -34.64 26.44
CA ILE A 134 -29.18 -35.77 25.93
C ILE A 134 -29.10 -37.02 26.84
N PRO A 135 -27.91 -37.55 27.20
CA PRO A 135 -27.84 -38.72 28.08
C PRO A 135 -28.44 -38.44 29.47
N VAL A 136 -28.20 -37.25 30.04
CA VAL A 136 -28.77 -36.84 31.34
C VAL A 136 -30.32 -36.84 31.28
N MET A 137 -30.89 -36.39 30.17
CA MET A 137 -32.34 -36.43 29.96
C MET A 137 -32.88 -37.83 29.81
N ASN A 138 -32.16 -38.72 29.12
CA ASN A 138 -32.56 -40.12 28.98
C ASN A 138 -32.56 -40.83 30.34
N GLU A 139 -31.57 -40.57 31.19
CA GLU A 139 -31.51 -41.10 32.55
C GLU A 139 -32.66 -40.56 33.42
N ARG A 140 -32.94 -39.25 33.37
CA ARG A 140 -34.07 -38.66 34.09
C ARG A 140 -35.42 -39.21 33.62
N ALA A 141 -35.59 -39.41 32.32
CA ALA A 141 -36.79 -40.02 31.76
C ALA A 141 -37.02 -41.44 32.30
N ALA A 142 -35.95 -42.25 32.37
CA ALA A 142 -36.01 -43.61 32.91
C ALA A 142 -36.26 -43.64 34.43
N ALA A 143 -35.72 -42.67 35.16
CA ALA A 143 -35.81 -42.57 36.61
C ALA A 143 -37.18 -42.03 37.10
N ALA A 144 -37.84 -41.16 36.34
CA ALA A 144 -39.12 -40.56 36.73
C ALA A 144 -40.22 -41.61 36.92
N LYS A 145 -40.73 -41.76 38.16
CA LYS A 145 -41.77 -42.73 38.51
C LYS A 145 -43.11 -42.08 38.85
N THR A 146 -43.05 -40.86 39.39
CA THR A 146 -44.24 -40.09 39.79
C THR A 146 -44.66 -39.10 38.71
N ASP A 147 -45.92 -38.66 38.76
CA ASP A 147 -46.43 -37.67 37.80
C ASP A 147 -45.74 -36.30 37.96
N ALA A 148 -45.34 -35.94 39.18
CA ALA A 148 -44.58 -34.73 39.45
C ALA A 148 -43.18 -34.77 38.79
N GLU A 149 -42.46 -35.90 38.89
CA GLU A 149 -41.15 -36.08 38.24
C GLU A 149 -41.26 -36.08 36.72
N LYS A 150 -42.30 -36.70 36.16
CA LYS A 150 -42.58 -36.67 34.71
C LYS A 150 -42.88 -35.26 34.22
N ALA A 151 -43.66 -34.48 34.99
CA ALA A 151 -43.95 -33.09 34.65
C ALA A 151 -42.68 -32.22 34.67
N ALA A 152 -41.79 -32.41 35.65
CA ALA A 152 -40.50 -31.73 35.69
C ALA A 152 -39.60 -32.12 34.50
N TYR A 153 -39.55 -33.41 34.16
CA TYR A 153 -38.83 -33.89 32.97
C TYR A 153 -39.34 -33.25 31.68
N GLU A 154 -40.66 -33.20 31.46
CA GLU A 154 -41.20 -32.60 30.23
C GLU A 154 -40.93 -31.09 30.15
N ALA A 155 -40.91 -30.38 31.29
CA ALA A 155 -40.52 -28.97 31.33
C ALA A 155 -39.03 -28.77 30.94
N ASP A 156 -38.14 -29.62 31.45
CA ASP A 156 -36.72 -29.61 31.06
C ASP A 156 -36.54 -29.96 29.58
N ARG A 157 -37.26 -30.97 29.09
CA ARG A 157 -37.26 -31.39 27.69
C ARG A 157 -37.72 -30.26 26.77
N ALA A 158 -38.80 -29.57 27.11
CA ALA A 158 -39.29 -28.42 26.35
C ALA A 158 -38.24 -27.30 26.27
N THR A 159 -37.53 -27.04 27.38
CA THR A 159 -36.42 -26.06 27.42
C THR A 159 -35.28 -26.44 26.48
N LEU A 160 -34.89 -27.72 26.42
CA LEU A 160 -33.85 -28.19 25.51
C LEU A 160 -34.26 -28.14 24.04
N VAL A 161 -35.52 -28.46 23.74
CA VAL A 161 -36.08 -28.32 22.38
C VAL A 161 -36.00 -26.86 21.93
N GLU A 162 -36.38 -25.92 22.80
CA GLU A 162 -36.34 -24.50 22.47
C GLU A 162 -34.90 -23.99 22.28
N ARG A 163 -33.96 -24.41 23.12
CA ARG A 163 -32.53 -24.12 22.91
C ARG A 163 -32.02 -24.67 21.58
N GLY A 164 -32.41 -25.90 21.21
CA GLY A 164 -32.09 -26.48 19.91
C GLY A 164 -32.64 -25.67 18.73
N ARG A 165 -33.88 -25.17 18.86
CA ARG A 165 -34.51 -24.28 17.87
C ARG A 165 -33.74 -22.97 17.71
N VAL A 166 -33.34 -22.35 18.82
CA VAL A 166 -32.53 -21.12 18.81
C VAL A 166 -31.16 -21.37 18.17
N LEU A 167 -30.47 -22.46 18.55
CA LEU A 167 -29.18 -22.82 17.97
C LEU A 167 -29.26 -23.03 16.44
N GLN A 168 -30.34 -23.66 15.95
CA GLN A 168 -30.57 -23.82 14.53
C GLN A 168 -30.70 -22.47 13.82
N GLN A 169 -31.50 -21.55 14.37
CA GLN A 169 -31.64 -20.19 13.83
C GLN A 169 -30.31 -19.42 13.84
N GLU A 170 -29.53 -19.55 14.91
CA GLU A 170 -28.21 -18.92 15.00
C GLU A 170 -27.23 -19.47 13.97
N THR A 171 -27.30 -20.79 13.69
CA THR A 171 -26.48 -21.47 12.69
C THR A 171 -26.85 -21.02 11.28
N GLU A 172 -28.14 -20.91 10.97
CA GLU A 172 -28.63 -20.39 9.68
C GLU A 172 -28.21 -18.94 9.48
N ALA A 173 -28.40 -18.09 10.48
CA ALA A 173 -27.97 -16.70 10.43
C ALA A 173 -26.44 -16.58 10.28
N PHE A 174 -25.67 -17.42 10.96
CA PHE A 174 -24.22 -17.48 10.82
C PHE A 174 -23.80 -17.87 9.40
N ASN A 175 -24.43 -18.90 8.81
CA ASN A 175 -24.16 -19.35 7.45
C ASN A 175 -24.51 -18.27 6.42
N ALA A 176 -25.67 -17.62 6.57
CA ALA A 176 -26.07 -16.50 5.72
C ALA A 176 -25.09 -15.32 5.80
N SER A 177 -24.48 -15.09 6.97
CA SER A 177 -23.49 -14.02 7.14
C SER A 177 -22.12 -14.32 6.51
N GLN A 178 -21.85 -15.56 6.09
CA GLN A 178 -20.55 -15.90 5.49
C GLN A 178 -20.39 -15.34 4.07
N GLN A 179 -21.46 -15.35 3.27
CA GLN A 179 -21.38 -14.93 1.87
C GLN A 179 -20.98 -13.44 1.73
N PRO A 180 -21.63 -12.49 2.44
CA PRO A 180 -21.20 -11.09 2.40
C PRO A 180 -19.75 -10.88 2.87
N LEU A 181 -19.28 -11.65 3.84
CA LEU A 181 -17.91 -11.56 4.32
C LEU A 181 -16.89 -12.02 3.25
N ARG A 182 -17.22 -13.09 2.50
CA ARG A 182 -16.40 -13.54 1.36
C ARG A 182 -16.36 -12.50 0.26
N GLU A 183 -17.50 -11.93 -0.10
CA GLU A 183 -17.60 -10.88 -1.11
C GLU A 183 -16.78 -9.63 -0.74
N ARG A 184 -16.77 -9.24 0.54
CA ARG A 184 -15.90 -8.16 1.04
C ARG A 184 -14.41 -8.48 0.88
N VAL A 185 -14.00 -9.71 1.21
CA VAL A 185 -12.61 -10.17 1.04
C VAL A 185 -12.22 -10.16 -0.44
N ASP A 186 -13.10 -10.64 -1.33
CA ASP A 186 -12.84 -10.65 -2.76
C ASP A 186 -12.74 -9.22 -3.32
N ALA A 187 -13.64 -8.33 -2.92
CA ALA A 187 -13.58 -6.91 -3.28
C ALA A 187 -12.28 -6.24 -2.80
N LEU A 188 -11.84 -6.54 -1.57
CA LEU A 188 -10.57 -6.05 -1.03
C LEU A 188 -9.37 -6.56 -1.84
N ASN A 189 -9.37 -7.83 -2.23
CA ASN A 189 -8.31 -8.40 -3.09
C ASN A 189 -8.24 -7.71 -4.46
N VAL A 190 -9.38 -7.38 -5.07
CA VAL A 190 -9.44 -6.61 -6.32
C VAL A 190 -8.85 -5.21 -6.11
N GLN A 191 -9.20 -4.52 -5.02
CA GLN A 191 -8.64 -3.19 -4.71
C GLN A 191 -7.13 -3.25 -4.52
N ILE A 192 -6.61 -4.24 -3.80
CA ILE A 192 -5.17 -4.46 -3.62
C ILE A 192 -4.48 -4.64 -4.98
N ALA A 193 -5.06 -5.42 -5.89
CA ALA A 193 -4.51 -5.62 -7.22
C ALA A 193 -4.44 -4.30 -8.03
N VAL A 194 -5.50 -3.47 -7.95
CA VAL A 194 -5.54 -2.15 -8.59
C VAL A 194 -4.45 -1.22 -8.03
N ILE A 195 -4.29 -1.18 -6.71
CA ILE A 195 -3.25 -0.37 -6.05
C ILE A 195 -1.86 -0.82 -6.46
N ASN A 196 -1.61 -2.14 -6.50
CA ASN A 196 -0.32 -2.67 -6.91
C ASN A 196 0.01 -2.29 -8.36
N GLN A 197 -0.97 -2.34 -9.27
CA GLN A 197 -0.78 -1.87 -10.65
C GLN A 197 -0.48 -0.38 -10.70
N ARG A 198 -1.21 0.45 -9.94
CA ARG A 198 -0.96 1.89 -9.87
C ARG A 198 0.43 2.22 -9.33
N ALA A 199 0.90 1.48 -8.32
CA ALA A 199 2.24 1.63 -7.78
C ALA A 199 3.32 1.36 -8.83
N LEU A 200 3.14 0.29 -9.62
CA LEU A 200 4.04 -0.02 -10.73
C LEU A 200 4.04 1.10 -11.77
N THR A 201 2.87 1.55 -12.21
CA THR A 201 2.74 2.66 -13.17
C THR A 201 3.43 3.94 -12.68
N VAL A 202 3.21 4.34 -11.43
CA VAL A 202 3.88 5.53 -10.88
C VAL A 202 5.39 5.37 -10.89
N ASN A 203 5.92 4.21 -10.49
CA ASN A 203 7.35 3.95 -10.50
C ASN A 203 7.94 3.97 -11.92
N GLU A 204 7.22 3.41 -12.89
CA GLU A 204 7.61 3.38 -14.30
C GLU A 204 7.59 4.76 -14.96
N LEU A 205 6.76 5.70 -14.49
CA LEU A 205 6.65 7.06 -15.04
C LEU A 205 7.73 8.02 -14.53
N VAL A 206 8.27 7.80 -13.33
CA VAL A 206 9.21 8.74 -12.69
C VAL A 206 10.56 8.79 -13.40
N GLU A 207 11.16 7.63 -13.74
CA GLU A 207 12.48 7.62 -14.38
C GLU A 207 12.48 8.24 -15.80
N PRO A 208 11.52 7.92 -16.69
CA PRO A 208 11.42 8.59 -17.99
C PRO A 208 11.19 10.10 -17.86
N GLN A 209 10.35 10.53 -16.91
CA GLN A 209 10.08 11.95 -16.68
C GLN A 209 11.34 12.69 -16.21
N GLN A 210 12.13 12.09 -15.31
CA GLN A 210 13.42 12.65 -14.89
C GLN A 210 14.39 12.82 -16.07
N LYS A 211 14.51 11.79 -16.93
CA LYS A 211 15.34 11.87 -18.14
C LYS A 211 14.87 12.97 -19.10
N GLN A 212 13.56 13.13 -19.29
CA GLN A 212 13.01 14.20 -20.16
C GLN A 212 13.27 15.60 -19.58
N VAL A 213 13.23 15.75 -18.25
CA VAL A 213 13.60 16.98 -17.56
C VAL A 213 15.10 17.27 -17.68
N GLU A 214 15.96 16.26 -17.58
CA GLU A 214 17.41 16.40 -17.78
C GLU A 214 17.74 16.83 -19.21
N VAL A 215 17.17 16.13 -20.20
CA VAL A 215 17.30 16.49 -21.62
C VAL A 215 16.85 17.93 -21.86
N TRP A 216 15.72 18.34 -21.28
CA TRP A 216 15.27 19.73 -21.39
C TRP A 216 16.24 20.71 -20.72
N ARG A 217 16.78 20.41 -19.54
CA ARG A 217 17.77 21.28 -18.87
C ARG A 217 19.04 21.43 -19.69
N GLU A 218 19.52 20.35 -20.29
CA GLU A 218 20.72 20.35 -21.16
C GLU A 218 20.49 21.13 -22.45
N GLN A 219 19.34 20.92 -23.10
CA GLN A 219 19.05 21.51 -24.41
C GLN A 219 18.49 22.93 -24.34
N CYS A 220 17.81 23.30 -23.25
CA CYS A 220 17.01 24.51 -23.16
C CYS A 220 17.35 25.35 -21.92
N GLY A 221 17.58 24.72 -20.76
CA GLY A 221 17.60 25.40 -19.46
C GLY A 221 18.63 26.52 -19.28
N ASN A 222 19.77 26.45 -19.97
CA ASN A 222 20.85 27.44 -19.88
C ASN A 222 21.11 28.21 -21.19
N ARG A 223 20.23 28.11 -22.20
CA ARG A 223 20.43 28.77 -23.50
C ARG A 223 19.76 30.14 -23.54
N ARG A 224 20.46 31.11 -24.15
CA ARG A 224 19.93 32.46 -24.37
C ARG A 224 18.90 32.43 -25.51
N PHE A 225 17.81 33.18 -25.37
CA PHE A 225 16.77 33.33 -26.39
C PHE A 225 16.36 34.81 -26.51
N ARG A 226 15.61 35.17 -27.55
CA ARG A 226 15.04 36.51 -27.72
C ARG A 226 13.67 36.55 -27.06
N GLU A 227 13.42 37.56 -26.23
CA GLU A 227 12.13 37.73 -25.54
C GLU A 227 10.97 37.94 -26.53
N ASP A 228 11.22 38.62 -27.66
CA ASP A 228 10.23 38.81 -28.72
C ASP A 228 9.74 37.47 -29.31
N ASP A 229 10.66 36.51 -29.51
CA ASP A 229 10.34 35.17 -30.03
C ASP A 229 9.49 34.39 -29.01
N GLU A 230 9.77 34.55 -27.72
CA GLU A 230 8.98 33.94 -26.65
C GLU A 230 7.53 34.47 -26.63
N VAL A 231 7.33 35.78 -26.82
CA VAL A 231 5.98 36.38 -26.89
C VAL A 231 5.20 35.85 -28.08
N ILE A 232 5.83 35.69 -29.24
CA ILE A 232 5.20 35.12 -30.44
C ILE A 232 4.77 33.69 -30.16
N ILE A 233 5.68 32.85 -29.66
CA ILE A 233 5.40 31.43 -29.39
C ILE A 233 4.35 31.26 -28.29
N LYS A 234 4.37 32.07 -27.22
CA LYS A 234 3.32 32.04 -26.19
C LYS A 234 1.94 32.33 -26.77
N LYS A 235 1.84 33.29 -27.71
CA LYS A 235 0.57 33.60 -28.41
C LYS A 235 0.14 32.44 -29.31
N GLU A 236 1.07 31.82 -30.04
CA GLU A 236 0.80 30.64 -30.87
C GLU A 236 0.29 29.45 -30.03
N LEU A 237 0.99 29.14 -28.92
CA LEU A 237 0.61 28.05 -28.01
C LEU A 237 -0.70 28.30 -27.27
N ALA A 238 -1.05 29.56 -27.02
CA ALA A 238 -2.34 29.94 -26.44
C ALA A 238 -3.49 29.91 -27.47
N ALA A 239 -3.21 30.18 -28.74
CA ALA A 239 -4.20 30.17 -29.82
C ALA A 239 -4.43 28.78 -30.45
N GLY A 240 -3.49 27.84 -30.28
CA GLY A 240 -3.58 26.45 -30.73
C GLY A 240 -4.12 25.45 -29.69
N LYS A 241 -4.59 25.94 -28.53
CA LYS A 241 -5.42 25.20 -27.57
C LYS A 241 -6.88 25.54 -27.80
#